data_AF-A0A660PLR6-F1
#
_entry.id   AF-A0A660PLR6-F1
#
_cell.length_a   1.000
_cell.length_b   1.000
_cell.length_c   1.000
_cell.angle_alpha   90.00
_cell.angle_beta   90.00
_cell.angle_gamma   90.00
#
_symmetry.space_group_name_H-M   'P 1'
#
loop_
_entity.id
_entity.type
_entity.pdbx_description
1 polymer ?
#
loop_
_entity_poly.entity_id
_entity_poly.type
_entity_poly.pdbx_seq_one_letter_code
_entity_poly.pdbx_strand_id
1 'polypeptide(L)'
;MTCLKLLVPVALLLVFVVLFSALKSFQSAVLILVNLPFALVGGIFALAISGENVSIPSSIGFIALFGIALTNGLILISRFEYLKQEVLAIKDAVIEGSLSRLRPVFMTAVTTALGLLPLILTTGIGSEIQKPLAIVVVGGLFSSTLLTLVVLPSLYWQINRPKEVVTP
;
A
#
# COMPACT_ATOMS: atom_id res chain seq x y z
N MET A 1 4.73 26.49 -6.07
CA MET A 1 5.26 25.17 -6.49
C MET A 1 6.46 24.69 -5.65
N THR A 2 7.21 25.55 -4.95
CA THR A 2 8.40 25.16 -4.17
C THR A 2 8.08 24.38 -2.88
N CYS A 3 6.98 24.71 -2.19
CA CYS A 3 6.60 24.01 -0.95
C CYS A 3 6.31 22.52 -1.18
N LEU A 4 5.61 22.15 -2.26
CA LEU A 4 5.26 20.75 -2.54
C LEU A 4 6.50 19.91 -2.90
N LYS A 5 7.44 20.49 -3.66
CA LYS A 5 8.71 19.84 -4.03
C LYS A 5 9.60 19.54 -2.82
N LEU A 6 9.48 20.30 -1.73
CA LEU A 6 10.21 20.08 -0.49
C LEU A 6 9.44 19.16 0.48
N LEU A 7 8.12 19.34 0.57
CA LEU A 7 7.28 18.63 1.53
C LEU A 7 7.19 17.13 1.23
N VAL A 8 7.05 16.75 -0.06
CA VAL A 8 6.91 15.35 -0.46
C VAL A 8 8.16 14.52 -0.11
N PRO A 9 9.40 14.95 -0.45
CA PRO A 9 10.61 14.25 -0.01
C PRO A 9 10.76 14.18 1.50
N VAL A 10 10.46 15.26 2.22
CA VAL A 10 10.57 15.29 3.70
C VAL A 10 9.57 14.31 4.33
N ALA A 11 8.33 14.28 3.85
CA ALA A 11 7.31 13.33 4.31
C ALA A 11 7.71 11.89 4.00
N LEU A 12 8.18 11.60 2.78
CA LEU A 12 8.70 10.28 2.41
C LEU A 12 9.87 9.85 3.29
N LEU A 13 10.78 10.78 3.61
CA LEU A 13 11.91 10.51 4.48
C LEU A 13 11.45 10.22 5.92
N LEU A 14 10.49 10.96 6.45
CA LEU A 14 9.92 10.67 7.77
C LEU A 14 9.23 9.30 7.80
N VAL A 15 8.41 8.99 6.79
CA VAL A 15 7.79 7.66 6.65
C VAL A 15 8.86 6.57 6.57
N PHE A 16 9.92 6.79 5.79
CA PHE A 16 11.04 5.87 5.69
C PHE A 16 11.71 5.63 7.05
N VAL A 17 11.99 6.69 7.82
CA VAL A 17 12.60 6.58 9.16
C VAL A 17 11.72 5.77 10.11
N VAL A 18 10.40 6.00 10.09
CA VAL A 18 9.45 5.23 10.90
C VAL A 18 9.44 3.75 10.48
N LEU A 19 9.37 3.46 9.18
CA LEU A 19 9.42 2.08 8.67
C LEU A 19 10.74 1.39 9.00
N PHE A 20 11.86 2.09 8.82
CA PHE A 20 13.19 1.57 9.14
C PHE A 20 13.32 1.27 10.63
N SER A 21 12.80 2.14 11.50
CA SER A 21 12.78 1.89 12.94
C SER A 21 11.93 0.68 13.32
N ALA A 22 10.82 0.44 12.61
CA ALA A 22 9.92 -0.69 12.88
C ALA A 22 10.52 -2.03 12.41
N LEU A 23 11.17 -2.05 11.26
CA LEU A 23 11.64 -3.28 10.61
C LEU A 23 13.13 -3.57 10.82
N LYS A 24 13.93 -2.55 11.17
CA LYS A 24 15.40 -2.60 11.25
C LYS A 24 16.07 -3.12 9.97
N SER A 25 15.39 -3.03 8.83
CA SER A 25 15.86 -3.50 7.53
C SER A 25 15.60 -2.44 6.46
N PHE A 26 16.68 -1.99 5.80
CA PHE A 26 16.61 -0.99 4.73
C PHE A 26 15.83 -1.50 3.52
N GLN A 27 16.12 -2.72 3.08
CA GLN A 27 15.47 -3.33 1.91
C GLN A 27 13.96 -3.49 2.12
N SER A 28 13.57 -3.93 3.32
CA SER A 28 12.19 -4.15 3.72
C SER A 28 11.41 -2.83 3.81
N ALA A 29 12.04 -1.76 4.30
CA ALA A 29 11.44 -0.42 4.30
C ALA A 29 11.25 0.15 2.89
N VAL A 30 12.23 0.00 2.00
CA VAL A 30 12.13 0.44 0.59
C VAL A 30 11.04 -0.33 -0.15
N LEU A 31 10.90 -1.63 0.09
CA LEU A 31 9.85 -2.46 -0.51
C LEU A 31 8.44 -1.94 -0.19
N ILE A 32 8.21 -1.48 1.04
CA ILE A 32 6.93 -0.89 1.42
C ILE A 32 6.71 0.46 0.73
N LEU A 33 7.76 1.29 0.61
CA LEU A 33 7.66 2.56 -0.10
C LEU A 33 7.32 2.40 -1.58
N VAL A 34 7.75 1.30 -2.21
CA VAL A 34 7.39 1.00 -3.60
C VAL A 34 5.87 0.86 -3.77
N ASN A 35 5.10 0.48 -2.75
CA ASN A 35 3.62 0.44 -2.86
C ASN A 35 2.97 1.81 -3.03
N LEU A 36 3.57 2.90 -2.52
CA LEU A 36 2.99 4.25 -2.56
C LEU A 36 2.70 4.73 -3.99
N PRO A 37 3.65 4.72 -4.94
CA PRO A 37 3.38 5.12 -6.31
C PRO A 37 2.31 4.25 -6.97
N PHE A 38 2.21 2.97 -6.64
CA PHE A 38 1.17 2.11 -7.20
C PHE A 38 -0.22 2.39 -6.64
N ALA A 39 -0.32 2.70 -5.35
CA ALA A 39 -1.55 3.18 -4.74
C ALA A 39 -2.01 4.50 -5.37
N LEU A 40 -1.06 5.44 -5.61
CA LEU A 40 -1.32 6.68 -6.35
C LEU A 40 -1.90 6.40 -7.73
N VAL A 41 -1.25 5.56 -8.53
CA VAL A 41 -1.70 5.23 -9.89
C VAL A 41 -3.12 4.67 -9.87
N GLY A 42 -3.44 3.78 -8.94
CA GLY A 42 -4.80 3.24 -8.80
C GLY A 42 -5.84 4.29 -8.45
N GLY A 43 -5.53 5.20 -7.52
CA GLY A 43 -6.44 6.28 -7.13
C GLY A 43 -6.66 7.32 -8.22
N ILE A 44 -5.59 7.71 -8.93
CA ILE A 44 -5.68 8.64 -10.08
C ILE A 44 -6.47 8.00 -11.22
N PHE A 45 -6.23 6.73 -11.50
CA PHE A 45 -6.95 5.99 -12.54
C PHE A 45 -8.44 5.88 -12.24
N ALA A 46 -8.81 5.64 -10.97
CA ALA A 46 -10.20 5.60 -10.55
C ALA A 46 -10.91 6.95 -10.71
N LEU A 47 -10.25 8.06 -10.33
CA LEU A 47 -10.78 9.41 -10.58
C LEU A 47 -11.01 9.65 -12.08
N ALA A 48 -10.04 9.28 -12.91
CA ALA A 48 -10.12 9.45 -14.36
C ALA A 48 -11.30 8.69 -14.97
N ILE A 49 -11.55 7.44 -14.55
CA ILE A 49 -12.70 6.65 -15.02
C ILE A 49 -14.03 7.22 -14.51
N SER A 50 -14.06 7.70 -13.27
CA SER A 50 -15.25 8.30 -12.67
C SER A 50 -15.57 9.72 -13.21
N GLY A 51 -14.70 10.30 -14.03
CA GLY A 51 -14.88 11.65 -14.57
C GLY A 51 -14.66 12.77 -13.54
N GLU A 52 -14.04 12.44 -12.40
CA GLU A 52 -13.79 13.38 -11.31
C GLU A 52 -12.36 13.96 -11.42
N ASN A 53 -12.21 15.22 -11.05
CA ASN A 53 -10.91 15.90 -11.10
C ASN A 53 -10.12 15.72 -9.80
N VAL A 54 -8.79 15.85 -9.91
CA VAL A 54 -7.91 15.94 -8.73
C VAL A 54 -8.21 17.26 -8.01
N SER A 55 -8.79 17.14 -6.83
CA SER A 55 -9.26 18.24 -5.98
C SER A 55 -8.69 18.13 -4.56
N ILE A 56 -8.93 19.14 -3.70
CA ILE A 56 -8.50 19.11 -2.29
C ILE A 56 -9.07 17.89 -1.54
N PRO A 57 -10.38 17.55 -1.65
CA PRO A 57 -10.93 16.34 -1.03
C PRO A 57 -10.25 15.05 -1.51
N SER A 58 -9.95 14.96 -2.81
CA SER A 58 -9.23 13.79 -3.36
C SER A 58 -7.83 13.64 -2.78
N SER A 59 -7.16 14.76 -2.47
CA SER A 59 -5.83 14.77 -1.83
C SER A 59 -5.87 14.20 -0.41
N ILE A 60 -6.92 14.51 0.35
CA ILE A 60 -7.17 13.90 1.67
C ILE A 60 -7.41 12.39 1.52
N GLY A 61 -8.15 11.99 0.48
CA GLY A 61 -8.33 10.59 0.11
C GLY A 61 -7.00 9.86 -0.15
N PHE A 62 -6.07 10.50 -0.88
CA PHE A 62 -4.73 9.93 -1.10
C PHE A 62 -3.92 9.79 0.19
N ILE A 63 -4.01 10.74 1.13
CA ILE A 63 -3.35 10.63 2.44
C ILE A 63 -3.90 9.42 3.21
N ALA A 64 -5.22 9.25 3.25
CA ALA A 64 -5.84 8.10 3.90
C ALA A 64 -5.43 6.78 3.23
N LEU A 65 -5.44 6.74 1.90
CA LEU A 65 -5.00 5.61 1.11
C LEU A 65 -3.54 5.23 1.42
N PHE A 66 -2.64 6.20 1.54
CA PHE A 66 -1.25 5.93 1.91
C PHE A 66 -1.13 5.32 3.30
N GLY A 67 -1.88 5.81 4.28
CA GLY A 67 -1.91 5.19 5.61
C GLY A 67 -2.31 3.72 5.56
N ILE A 68 -3.35 3.39 4.79
CA ILE A 68 -3.81 2.01 4.60
C ILE A 68 -2.75 1.16 3.87
N ALA A 69 -2.19 1.67 2.77
CA ALA A 69 -1.18 0.96 1.99
C ALA A 69 0.11 0.70 2.79
N LEU A 70 0.58 1.69 3.55
CA LEU A 70 1.73 1.56 4.45
C LEU A 70 1.47 0.52 5.54
N THR A 71 0.28 0.56 6.15
CA THR A 71 -0.09 -0.40 7.21
C THR A 71 -0.15 -1.82 6.67
N ASN A 72 -0.78 -2.03 5.51
CA ASN A 72 -0.87 -3.34 4.87
C ASN A 72 0.53 -3.89 4.51
N GLY A 73 1.38 -3.05 3.92
CA GLY A 73 2.75 -3.42 3.58
C GLY A 73 3.60 -3.73 4.81
N LEU A 74 3.55 -2.88 5.84
CA LEU A 74 4.28 -3.06 7.10
C LEU A 74 3.88 -4.36 7.80
N ILE A 75 2.59 -4.62 7.94
CA ILE A 75 2.07 -5.82 8.61
C ILE A 75 2.47 -7.11 7.88
N LEU A 76 2.53 -7.09 6.55
CA LEU A 76 2.96 -8.23 5.73
C LEU A 76 4.47 -8.46 5.85
N ILE A 77 5.28 -7.42 5.65
CA ILE A 77 6.73 -7.52 5.71
C ILE A 77 7.21 -7.87 7.13
N SER A 78 6.62 -7.28 8.17
CA SER A 78 6.91 -7.65 9.56
C SER A 78 6.63 -9.14 9.82
N ARG A 79 5.60 -9.72 9.16
CA ARG A 79 5.34 -11.16 9.26
C ARG A 79 6.41 -11.98 8.55
N PHE A 80 6.90 -11.55 7.39
CA PHE A 80 8.02 -12.22 6.72
C PHE A 80 9.29 -12.19 7.54
N GLU A 81 9.64 -11.03 8.13
CA GLU A 81 10.82 -10.90 8.98
C GLU A 81 10.69 -11.75 10.26
N TYR A 82 9.50 -11.80 10.85
CA TYR A 82 9.21 -12.66 12.00
C TYR A 82 9.38 -14.14 11.66
N LEU A 83 8.76 -14.62 10.57
CA LEU A 83 8.87 -16.02 10.13
C LEU A 83 10.30 -16.39 9.72
N LYS A 84 11.07 -15.43 9.19
CA LYS A 84 12.50 -15.61 8.90
C LYS A 84 13.31 -15.87 10.18
N GLN A 85 12.92 -15.26 11.31
CA GLN A 85 13.59 -15.47 12.61
C GLN A 85 13.24 -16.82 13.23
N GLU A 86 12.06 -17.39 12.91
CA GLU A 86 11.66 -18.74 13.33
C GLU A 86 12.37 -19.87 12.54
N VAL A 87 13.45 -19.55 11.81
CA VAL A 87 14.31 -20.49 11.04
C VAL A 87 13.58 -21.19 9.88
N LEU A 88 12.48 -20.59 9.39
CA LEU A 88 11.85 -21.05 8.15
C LEU A 88 12.69 -20.67 6.94
N ALA A 89 12.68 -21.53 5.91
CA ALA A 89 13.24 -21.15 4.62
C ALA A 89 12.52 -19.90 4.10
N ILE A 90 13.24 -18.99 3.45
CA ILE A 90 12.70 -17.69 3.00
C ILE A 90 11.48 -17.88 2.09
N LYS A 91 11.48 -18.96 1.29
CA LYS A 91 10.34 -19.35 0.46
C LYS A 91 9.09 -19.67 1.31
N ASP A 92 9.25 -20.45 2.37
CA ASP A 92 8.16 -20.87 3.24
C ASP A 92 7.63 -19.69 4.06
N ALA A 93 8.54 -18.83 4.56
CA ALA A 93 8.18 -17.60 5.25
C ALA A 93 7.33 -16.66 4.36
N VAL A 94 7.67 -16.54 3.07
CA VAL A 94 6.90 -15.74 2.10
C VAL A 94 5.55 -16.37 1.81
N ILE A 95 5.48 -17.68 1.56
CA ILE A 95 4.22 -18.37 1.26
C ILE A 95 3.27 -18.30 2.45
N GLU A 96 3.73 -18.67 3.65
CA GLU A 96 2.90 -18.67 4.87
C GLU A 96 2.50 -17.24 5.27
N GLY A 97 3.44 -16.29 5.18
CA GLY A 97 3.16 -14.89 5.44
C GLY A 97 2.12 -14.31 4.46
N SER A 98 2.18 -14.67 3.17
CA SER A 98 1.20 -14.22 2.19
C SER A 98 -0.18 -14.85 2.40
N LEU A 99 -0.25 -16.16 2.66
CA LEU A 99 -1.51 -16.86 2.91
C LEU A 99 -2.23 -16.36 4.16
N SER A 100 -1.48 -16.09 5.23
CA SER A 100 -2.03 -15.54 6.48
C SER A 100 -2.56 -14.11 6.33
N ARG A 101 -2.10 -13.35 5.33
CA ARG A 101 -2.50 -11.96 5.09
C ARG A 101 -3.53 -11.77 4.00
N LEU A 102 -3.76 -12.77 3.15
CA LEU A 102 -4.78 -12.73 2.13
C LEU A 102 -6.15 -12.38 2.74
N ARG A 103 -6.60 -13.13 3.76
CA ARG A 103 -7.89 -12.87 4.42
C ARG A 103 -7.99 -11.45 5.02
N PRO A 104 -7.08 -10.99 5.89
CA PRO A 104 -7.12 -9.62 6.43
C PRO A 104 -7.15 -8.52 5.36
N VAL A 105 -6.32 -8.62 4.32
CA VAL A 105 -6.25 -7.58 3.28
C VAL A 105 -7.55 -7.52 2.48
N PHE A 106 -8.12 -8.68 2.13
CA PHE A 106 -9.43 -8.75 1.48
C PHE A 106 -10.55 -8.19 2.38
N MET A 107 -10.52 -8.47 3.70
CA MET A 107 -11.48 -7.90 4.64
C MET A 107 -11.43 -6.37 4.62
N THR A 108 -10.25 -5.77 4.71
CA THR A 108 -10.10 -4.31 4.63
C THR A 108 -10.62 -3.78 3.29
N ALA A 109 -10.26 -4.39 2.16
CA ALA A 109 -10.70 -3.96 0.84
C ALA A 109 -12.24 -3.97 0.73
N VAL A 110 -12.88 -5.06 1.13
CA VAL A 110 -14.34 -5.21 1.06
C VAL A 110 -15.03 -4.25 2.03
N THR A 111 -14.58 -4.17 3.29
CA THR A 111 -15.18 -3.26 4.28
C THR A 111 -15.06 -1.81 3.86
N THR A 112 -13.90 -1.38 3.35
CA THR A 112 -13.73 -0.01 2.84
C THR A 112 -14.58 0.25 1.60
N ALA A 113 -14.63 -0.69 0.65
CA ALA A 113 -15.47 -0.55 -0.54
C ALA A 113 -16.95 -0.41 -0.17
N LEU A 114 -17.46 -1.28 0.71
CA LEU A 114 -18.86 -1.23 1.15
C LEU A 114 -19.16 0.03 1.98
N GLY A 115 -18.25 0.43 2.87
CA GLY A 115 -18.41 1.62 3.72
C GLY A 115 -18.40 2.94 2.94
N LEU A 116 -17.66 3.00 1.83
CA LEU A 116 -17.54 4.19 0.98
C LEU A 116 -18.49 4.16 -0.23
N LEU A 117 -19.12 3.03 -0.51
CA LEU A 117 -20.09 2.88 -1.60
C LEU A 117 -21.20 3.95 -1.60
N PRO A 118 -21.88 4.27 -0.47
CA PRO A 118 -22.94 5.30 -0.49
C PRO A 118 -22.40 6.70 -0.82
N LEU A 119 -21.17 7.02 -0.43
CA LEU A 119 -20.55 8.31 -0.72
C LEU A 119 -20.29 8.49 -2.22
N ILE A 120 -19.95 7.42 -2.92
CA ILE A 120 -19.75 7.42 -4.38
C ILE A 120 -21.07 7.67 -5.11
N LEU A 121 -22.18 7.16 -4.60
CA LEU A 121 -23.50 7.26 -5.25
C LEU A 121 -24.26 8.55 -4.92
N THR A 122 -23.82 9.31 -3.92
CA THR A 122 -24.54 10.48 -3.43
C THR A 122 -24.50 11.64 -4.44
N THR A 123 -25.66 12.17 -4.83
CA THR A 123 -25.79 13.33 -5.74
C THR A 123 -26.30 14.59 -5.03
N GLY A 124 -26.48 14.55 -3.71
CA GLY A 124 -26.95 15.69 -2.92
C GLY A 124 -25.87 16.75 -2.61
N ILE A 125 -26.25 17.72 -1.78
CA ILE A 125 -25.35 18.78 -1.27
C ILE A 125 -24.15 18.14 -0.54
N GLY A 126 -22.94 18.57 -0.87
CA GLY A 126 -21.69 18.03 -0.30
C GLY A 126 -21.10 16.83 -1.05
N SER A 127 -21.77 16.34 -2.10
CA SER A 127 -21.24 15.26 -2.97
C SER A 127 -19.90 15.62 -3.61
N GLU A 128 -19.67 16.89 -3.93
CA GLU A 128 -18.41 17.41 -4.49
C GLU A 128 -17.19 17.18 -3.59
N ILE A 129 -17.40 17.00 -2.28
CA ILE A 129 -16.33 16.70 -1.31
C ILE A 129 -16.22 15.19 -1.08
N GLN A 130 -17.34 14.50 -0.93
CA GLN A 130 -17.37 13.11 -0.52
C GLN A 130 -17.01 12.14 -1.65
N LYS A 131 -17.47 12.39 -2.88
CA LYS A 131 -17.23 11.52 -4.03
C LYS A 131 -15.74 11.39 -4.36
N PRO A 132 -14.97 12.48 -4.59
CA PRO A 132 -13.58 12.34 -5.00
C PRO A 132 -12.73 11.67 -3.92
N LEU A 133 -13.03 11.92 -2.63
CA LEU A 133 -12.38 11.27 -1.51
C LEU A 133 -12.63 9.75 -1.52
N ALA A 134 -13.90 9.34 -1.66
CA ALA A 134 -14.28 7.94 -1.63
C ALA A 134 -13.72 7.16 -2.84
N ILE A 135 -13.80 7.74 -4.04
CA ILE A 135 -13.31 7.12 -5.29
C ILE A 135 -11.81 6.84 -5.22
N VAL A 136 -11.01 7.81 -4.76
CA VAL A 136 -9.56 7.63 -4.61
C VAL A 136 -9.22 6.49 -3.67
N VAL A 137 -9.87 6.43 -2.50
CA VAL A 137 -9.59 5.42 -1.50
C VAL A 137 -9.96 4.04 -2.02
N VAL A 138 -11.15 3.86 -2.60
CA VAL A 138 -11.61 2.55 -3.10
C VAL A 138 -10.74 2.08 -4.28
N GLY A 139 -10.53 2.94 -5.28
CA GLY A 139 -9.76 2.57 -6.48
C GLY A 139 -8.28 2.34 -6.19
N GLY A 140 -7.69 3.22 -5.37
CA GLY A 140 -6.31 3.07 -4.93
C GLY A 140 -6.10 1.84 -4.06
N LEU A 141 -7.05 1.50 -3.18
CA LEU A 141 -6.97 0.32 -2.33
C LEU A 141 -7.05 -0.96 -3.15
N PHE A 142 -7.91 -1.02 -4.17
CA PHE A 142 -8.01 -2.18 -5.06
C PHE A 142 -6.69 -2.45 -5.79
N SER A 143 -6.11 -1.40 -6.40
CA SER A 143 -4.80 -1.48 -7.03
C SER A 143 -3.70 -1.88 -6.03
N SER A 144 -3.58 -1.14 -4.92
CA SER A 144 -2.55 -1.38 -3.91
C SER A 144 -2.65 -2.77 -3.28
N THR A 145 -3.86 -3.30 -3.10
CA THR A 145 -4.10 -4.64 -2.54
C THR A 145 -3.57 -5.71 -3.47
N LEU A 146 -3.89 -5.63 -4.76
CA LEU A 146 -3.43 -6.59 -5.75
C LEU A 146 -1.89 -6.61 -5.81
N LEU A 147 -1.26 -5.43 -5.78
CA LEU A 147 0.20 -5.36 -5.74
C LEU A 147 0.80 -5.83 -4.41
N THR A 148 0.17 -5.52 -3.28
CA THR A 148 0.67 -5.95 -1.96
C THR A 148 0.64 -7.47 -1.81
N LEU A 149 -0.35 -8.15 -2.39
CA LEU A 149 -0.48 -9.60 -2.30
C LEU A 149 0.30 -10.36 -3.38
N VAL A 150 0.58 -9.74 -4.54
CA VAL A 150 1.26 -10.42 -5.66
C VAL A 150 2.70 -9.95 -5.83
N VAL A 151 2.91 -8.63 -5.93
CA VAL A 151 4.21 -8.05 -6.27
C VAL A 151 5.14 -8.04 -5.05
N LEU A 152 4.62 -7.66 -3.89
CA LEU A 152 5.42 -7.53 -2.66
C LEU A 152 6.07 -8.85 -2.21
N PRO A 153 5.36 -10.00 -2.18
CA PRO A 153 5.95 -11.29 -1.84
C PRO A 153 7.00 -11.73 -2.86
N SER A 154 6.75 -11.48 -4.15
CA SER A 154 7.68 -11.80 -5.24
C SER A 154 8.97 -10.99 -5.13
N LEU A 155 8.87 -9.67 -4.93
CA LEU A 155 10.03 -8.80 -4.75
C LEU A 155 10.81 -9.12 -3.47
N TYR A 156 10.10 -9.37 -2.36
CA TYR A 156 10.75 -9.74 -1.11
C TYR A 156 11.53 -11.06 -1.24
N TRP A 157 10.95 -12.06 -1.92
CA TRP A 157 11.65 -13.32 -2.19
C TRP A 157 12.88 -13.10 -3.06
N GLN A 158 12.79 -12.31 -4.13
CA GLN A 158 13.92 -12.07 -5.04
C GLN A 158 15.09 -11.36 -4.34
N ILE A 159 14.80 -10.40 -3.46
CA ILE A 159 15.82 -9.62 -2.74
C ILE A 159 16.48 -10.44 -1.63
N ASN A 160 15.70 -11.26 -0.93
CA ASN A 160 16.19 -12.05 0.19
C ASN A 160 16.62 -13.46 -0.19
N ARG A 161 16.47 -13.89 -1.45
CA ARG A 161 16.86 -15.25 -1.87
C ARG A 161 18.34 -15.45 -1.52
N PRO A 162 18.71 -16.54 -0.83
CA PRO A 162 20.12 -16.85 -0.66
C PRO A 162 20.71 -16.98 -2.07
N LYS A 163 21.79 -16.25 -2.36
CA LYS A 163 22.53 -16.49 -3.60
C LYS A 163 23.00 -17.94 -3.52
N GLU A 164 22.34 -18.83 -4.25
CA GLU A 164 22.86 -20.16 -4.50
C GLU A 164 24.25 -19.96 -5.08
N VAL A 165 25.26 -20.34 -4.30
CA VAL A 165 26.62 -20.47 -4.78
C VAL A 165 26.54 -21.52 -5.87
N VAL A 166 26.57 -21.07 -7.12
CA VAL A 166 26.78 -21.92 -8.29
C VAL A 166 28.16 -22.52 -8.09
N THR A 167 28.24 -23.69 -7.45
CA THR A 167 29.45 -24.51 -7.47
C THR A 167 29.55 -25.14 -8.86
N PRO A 168 30.68 -24.92 -9.57
CA PRO A 168 30.90 -25.42 -10.93
C PRO A 168 30.99 -26.95 -11.00
#